data_AF-A0A974TW91-F1
#
_entry.id   AF-A0A974TW91-F1
#
_cell.length_a   1.000
_cell.length_b   1.000
_cell.length_c   1.000
_cell.angle_alpha   90.00
_cell.angle_beta   90.00
_cell.angle_gamma   90.00
#
_symmetry.space_group_name_H-M   'P 1'
#
loop_
_entity.id
_entity.type
_entity.pdbx_description
1 polymer ?
#
loop_
_entity_poly.entity_id
_entity_poly.type
_entity_poly.pdbx_seq_one_letter_code
_entity_poly.pdbx_strand_id
1 'polypeptide(L)'
;MAIKPGNFSADPTDVSAFVNSMAETMEKELNKLLELDDMEPLSTSNTDREVRARRRMFVAIARGVALHLSAHPEAFKLLPAIGGTTIRVNNIEVV
;
A
#
# COMPACT_ATOMS: atom_id res chain seq x y z
N MET A 1 8.20 7.67 -5.23
CA MET A 1 7.29 7.76 -4.07
C MET A 1 8.11 7.42 -2.84
N ALA A 2 8.21 8.31 -1.85
CA ALA A 2 9.09 8.09 -0.69
C ALA A 2 8.41 7.16 0.31
N ILE A 3 9.02 6.02 0.63
CA ILE A 3 8.58 5.13 1.72
C ILE A 3 9.17 5.68 3.01
N LYS A 4 8.55 6.72 3.58
CA LYS A 4 8.95 7.28 4.89
C LYS A 4 7.72 7.37 5.77
N PRO A 5 7.76 6.85 7.01
CA PRO A 5 6.72 7.10 7.98
C PRO A 5 6.83 8.57 8.39
N GLY A 6 5.69 9.17 8.73
CA GLY A 6 5.59 10.51 9.31
C GLY A 6 6.22 10.68 10.70
N ASN A 7 7.31 9.96 10.98
CA ASN A 7 8.00 9.94 12.26
C ASN A 7 9.48 9.49 12.12
N PHE A 8 10.06 9.54 10.90
CA PHE A 8 11.53 9.55 10.72
C PHE A 8 12.08 10.97 10.48
N SER A 9 11.22 11.99 10.59
CA SER A 9 11.58 13.41 10.67
C SER A 9 11.89 13.80 12.13
N ALA A 10 12.50 14.97 12.31
CA ALA A 10 12.74 15.54 13.64
C ALA A 10 11.43 15.91 14.37
N ASP A 11 10.36 16.18 13.62
CA ASP A 11 9.02 16.41 14.14
C ASP A 11 8.20 15.10 14.09
N PRO A 12 7.86 14.50 15.24
CA PRO A 12 7.10 13.25 15.30
C PRO A 12 5.62 13.40 14.88
N THR A 13 5.13 14.62 14.66
CA THR A 13 3.75 14.91 14.23
C THR A 13 3.63 15.19 12.73
N ASP A 14 4.75 15.37 12.04
CA ASP A 14 4.79 15.59 10.59
C ASP A 14 4.50 14.29 9.84
N VAL A 15 3.26 14.17 9.34
CA VAL A 15 2.79 13.02 8.57
C VAL A 15 2.83 13.20 7.06
N SER A 16 3.47 14.25 6.54
CA SER A 16 3.52 14.54 5.11
C SER A 16 4.00 13.36 4.26
N ALA A 17 5.00 12.63 4.75
CA ALA A 17 5.55 11.46 4.06
C ALA A 17 4.69 10.19 4.17
N PHE A 18 3.79 10.14 5.16
CA PHE A 18 2.82 9.06 5.32
C PHE A 18 1.63 9.22 4.38
N VAL A 19 1.18 10.44 4.11
CA VAL A 19 0.06 10.71 3.21
C VAL A 19 0.37 10.22 1.79
N ASN A 20 -0.60 9.54 1.15
CA ASN A 20 -0.48 8.89 -0.15
C ASN A 20 0.62 7.82 -0.24
N SER A 21 1.05 7.27 0.90
CA SER A 21 2.03 6.18 0.93
C SER A 21 1.33 4.81 0.96
N MET A 22 2.05 3.76 0.56
CA MET A 22 1.59 2.38 0.72
C MET A 22 1.25 2.04 2.18
N ALA A 23 1.94 2.67 3.15
CA ALA A 23 1.65 2.47 4.57
C ALA A 23 0.30 3.09 4.99
N GLU A 24 -0.12 4.20 4.38
CA GLU A 24 -1.46 4.76 4.57
C GLU A 24 -2.53 3.83 3.99
N THR A 25 -2.29 3.29 2.78
CA THR A 25 -3.18 2.28 2.19
C THR A 25 -3.33 1.07 3.12
N MET A 26 -2.23 0.56 3.68
CA MET A 26 -2.26 -0.56 4.64
C MET A 26 -3.06 -0.21 5.91
N GLU A 27 -2.92 1.00 6.47
CA GLU A 27 -3.70 1.44 7.64
C GLU A 27 -5.19 1.54 7.32
N LYS A 28 -5.55 2.06 6.14
CA LYS A 28 -6.95 2.11 5.66
C LYS A 28 -7.55 0.72 5.48
N GLU A 29 -6.83 -0.21 4.87
CA GLU A 29 -7.32 -1.59 4.71
C GLU A 29 -7.46 -2.32 6.03
N LEU A 30 -6.54 -2.12 6.99
CA LEU A 30 -6.70 -2.71 8.33
C LEU A 30 -7.96 -2.19 9.04
N ASN A 31 -8.23 -0.88 8.99
CA ASN A 31 -9.44 -0.34 9.60
C ASN A 31 -10.71 -0.87 8.94
N LYS A 32 -10.73 -1.04 7.61
CA LYS A 32 -11.86 -1.67 6.91
C LYS A 32 -12.10 -3.10 7.38
N LEU A 33 -11.04 -3.88 7.57
CA LEU A 33 -11.16 -5.26 8.08
C LEU A 33 -11.76 -5.29 9.49
N LEU A 34 -11.33 -4.38 10.36
CA LEU A 34 -11.89 -4.27 11.71
C LEU A 34 -13.38 -3.89 11.67
N GLU A 35 -13.75 -2.93 10.83
CA GLU A 35 -15.16 -2.54 10.65
C GLU A 35 -16.02 -3.70 10.12
N LEU A 36 -15.48 -4.52 9.20
CA LEU A 36 -16.16 -5.72 8.68
C LEU A 36 -16.39 -6.79 9.77
N ASP A 37 -15.53 -6.81 10.78
CA ASP A 37 -15.61 -7.73 11.93
C ASP A 37 -16.35 -7.11 13.13
N ASP A 38 -17.09 -6.00 12.94
CA ASP A 38 -17.81 -5.24 13.99
C ASP A 38 -16.89 -4.77 15.15
N MET A 39 -15.61 -4.55 14.86
CA MET A 39 -14.61 -4.07 15.82
C MET A 39 -14.41 -2.55 15.73
N GLU A 40 -13.94 -1.95 16.83
CA GLU A 40 -13.61 -0.51 16.85
C GLU A 40 -12.39 -0.21 15.94
N PRO A 41 -12.46 0.82 15.09
CA PRO A 41 -11.34 1.21 14.25
C PRO A 41 -10.16 1.73 15.08
N LEU A 42 -8.96 1.60 14.55
CA LEU A 42 -7.76 2.06 15.25
C LEU A 42 -7.69 3.59 15.29
N SER A 43 -7.20 4.12 16.41
CA SER A 43 -6.83 5.53 16.55
C SER A 43 -5.91 5.98 15.41
N THR A 44 -6.17 7.17 14.89
CA THR A 44 -5.38 7.82 13.82
C THR A 44 -4.61 9.04 14.31
N SER A 45 -4.63 9.30 15.63
CA SER A 45 -3.99 10.46 16.25
C SER A 45 -2.47 10.45 16.09
N ASN A 46 -1.91 11.51 15.52
CA ASN A 46 -0.46 11.65 15.31
C ASN A 46 0.32 11.84 16.62
N THR A 47 -0.35 12.29 17.68
CA THR A 47 0.24 12.48 19.01
C THR A 47 0.38 11.17 19.77
N ASP A 48 -0.33 10.12 19.35
CA ASP A 48 -0.27 8.80 19.95
C ASP A 48 1.00 8.03 19.50
N ARG A 49 1.75 7.55 20.49
CA ARG A 49 2.98 6.76 20.28
C ARG A 49 2.70 5.45 19.53
N GLU A 50 1.60 4.78 19.84
CA GLU A 50 1.27 3.48 19.26
C GLU A 50 0.87 3.63 17.78
N VAL A 51 0.14 4.69 17.44
CA VAL A 51 -0.13 5.06 16.04
C VAL A 51 1.17 5.26 15.26
N ARG A 52 2.13 6.01 15.83
CA ARG A 52 3.44 6.22 15.20
C ARG A 52 4.27 4.93 15.11
N ALA A 53 4.16 4.02 16.09
CA ALA A 53 4.85 2.72 16.05
C ALA A 53 4.27 1.84 14.94
N ARG A 54 2.94 1.72 14.87
CA ARG A 54 2.23 0.96 13.84
C ARG A 54 2.54 1.47 12.43
N ARG A 55 2.52 2.79 12.21
CA ARG A 55 2.89 3.37 10.90
C ARG A 55 4.33 3.08 10.50
N ARG A 56 5.27 3.07 11.46
CA ARG A 56 6.67 2.64 11.22
C ARG A 56 6.76 1.17 10.82
N MET A 57 5.96 0.31 11.47
CA MET A 57 5.86 -1.11 11.10
C MET A 57 5.34 -1.29 9.67
N PHE A 58 4.27 -0.59 9.27
CA PHE A 58 3.75 -0.65 7.90
C PHE A 58 4.77 -0.18 6.86
N VAL A 59 5.55 0.85 7.17
CA VAL A 59 6.65 1.29 6.30
C VAL A 59 7.72 0.21 6.15
N ALA A 60 8.09 -0.48 7.24
CA ALA A 60 9.03 -1.59 7.17
C ALA A 60 8.51 -2.74 6.28
N ILE A 61 7.23 -3.09 6.42
CA ILE A 61 6.56 -4.09 5.58
C ILE A 61 6.55 -3.64 4.12
N ALA A 62 6.10 -2.42 3.83
CA ALA A 62 6.06 -1.86 2.47
C ALA A 62 7.44 -1.86 1.81
N ARG A 63 8.50 -1.51 2.57
CA ARG A 63 9.88 -1.57 2.08
C ARG A 63 10.31 -3.01 1.79
N GLY A 64 10.00 -3.95 2.68
CA GLY A 64 10.29 -5.37 2.48
C GLY A 64 9.60 -5.93 1.23
N VAL A 65 8.32 -5.59 1.03
CA VAL A 65 7.55 -5.96 -0.17
C VAL A 65 8.21 -5.39 -1.42
N ALA A 66 8.49 -4.08 -1.46
CA ALA A 66 9.11 -3.45 -2.63
C ALA A 66 10.47 -4.08 -2.98
N LEU A 67 11.31 -4.34 -1.98
CA LEU A 67 12.60 -5.02 -2.17
C LEU A 67 12.43 -6.46 -2.67
N HIS A 68 11.49 -7.21 -2.09
CA HIS A 68 11.24 -8.58 -2.49
C HIS A 68 10.76 -8.67 -3.93
N LEU A 69 9.78 -7.86 -4.33
CA LEU A 69 9.26 -7.82 -5.70
C LEU A 69 10.32 -7.34 -6.70
N SER A 70 11.20 -6.41 -6.30
CA SER A 70 12.32 -5.98 -7.15
C SER A 70 13.34 -7.08 -7.36
N ALA A 71 13.59 -7.92 -6.36
CA ALA A 71 14.53 -9.03 -6.46
C ALA A 71 13.93 -10.28 -7.14
N HIS A 72 12.60 -10.42 -7.09
CA HIS A 72 11.84 -11.57 -7.58
C HIS A 72 10.67 -11.07 -8.44
N PRO A 73 10.92 -10.52 -9.64
CA PRO A 73 9.86 -9.98 -10.49
C PRO A 73 8.79 -11.02 -10.85
N GLU A 74 9.16 -12.30 -10.89
CA GLU A 74 8.26 -13.43 -11.09
C GLU A 74 7.28 -13.68 -9.93
N ALA A 75 7.53 -13.12 -8.75
CA ALA A 75 6.61 -13.17 -7.62
C ALA A 75 5.37 -12.30 -7.86
N PHE A 76 5.45 -11.29 -8.74
CA PHE A 76 4.32 -10.46 -9.13
C PHE A 76 3.69 -10.94 -10.44
N LYS A 77 2.96 -12.06 -10.38
CA LYS A 77 2.14 -12.51 -11.50
C LYS A 77 0.74 -11.95 -11.38
N LEU A 78 0.46 -10.87 -12.12
CA LEU A 78 -0.91 -10.51 -12.44
C LEU A 78 -1.43 -11.53 -13.45
N LEU A 79 -2.11 -12.55 -12.95
CA LEU A 79 -2.90 -13.40 -13.82
C LEU A 79 -4.00 -12.51 -14.42
N PRO A 80 -4.15 -12.46 -15.76
CA PRO A 80 -5.31 -11.78 -16.32
C PRO A 80 -6.55 -12.40 -15.70
N ALA A 81 -7.48 -11.55 -15.24
CA ALA A 81 -8.82 -12.01 -14.92
C ALA A 81 -9.28 -12.84 -16.12
N ILE A 82 -9.68 -14.09 -15.89
CA ILE A 82 -10.18 -14.97 -16.94
C ILE A 82 -11.53 -14.41 -17.37
N GLY A 83 -11.49 -13.39 -18.23
CA GLY A 83 -12.60 -12.66 -18.78
C GLY A 83 -12.19 -12.26 -20.19
N GLY A 84 -12.92 -12.77 -21.18
CA GLY A 84 -12.52 -12.82 -22.59
C GLY A 84 -11.84 -11.55 -23.10
N THR A 85 -10.66 -11.73 -23.70
CA THR A 85 -9.93 -10.68 -24.39
C THR A 85 -10.78 -10.14 -25.54
N THR A 86 -11.21 -8.87 -25.45
CA THR A 86 -11.76 -8.17 -26.62
C THR A 86 -10.60 -7.55 -27.39
N ILE A 87 -10.21 -8.16 -28.51
CA ILE A 87 -9.21 -7.61 -29.42
C ILE A 87 -9.90 -6.57 -30.31
N ARG A 88 -9.46 -5.31 -30.25
CA ARG A 88 -9.80 -4.32 -31.28
C ARG A 88 -8.71 -4.33 -32.35
N VAL A 89 -9.08 -4.75 -33.56
CA VAL A 89 -8.19 -4.74 -34.72
C VAL A 89 -8.44 -3.46 -35.50
N ASN A 90 -7.41 -2.62 -35.67
CA ASN A 90 -7.53 -1.34 -36.37
C ASN A 90 -7.33 -1.46 -37.89
N ASN A 91 -6.55 -2.44 -38.36
CA ASN A 91 -6.42 -2.76 -39.79
C ASN A 91 -6.04 -4.24 -39.95
N ILE A 92 -6.59 -4.88 -41.00
CA ILE A 92 -6.22 -6.22 -41.43
C ILE A 92 -5.66 -6.08 -42.84
N GLU A 93 -4.39 -6.39 -43.01
CA GLU A 93 -3.78 -6.55 -44.34
C GLU A 93 -3.71 -8.04 -44.66
N VAL A 94 -4.31 -8.41 -45.79
CA VAL A 94 -4.23 -9.76 -46.35
C VAL A 94 -3.28 -9.68 -47.53
N VAL A 95 -2.17 -10.41 -47.45
CA VAL A 95 -1.21 -10.58 -48.54
C VAL A 95 -1.73 -11.60 -49.54
#